data_AF-A0A2S6SDD3-F1
#
_entry.id   AF-A0A2S6SDD3-F1
#
_cell.length_a   1.000
_cell.length_b   1.000
_cell.length_c   1.000
_cell.angle_alpha   90.00
_cell.angle_beta   90.00
_cell.angle_gamma   90.00
#
_symmetry.space_group_name_H-M   'P 1'
#
loop_
_entity.id
_entity.type
_entity.pdbx_description
1 polymer ?
#
loop_
_entity_poly.entity_id
_entity_poly.type
_entity_poly.pdbx_seq_one_letter_code
_entity_poly.pdbx_strand_id
1 'polypeptide(L)'
;MKYLVAFLTFFIINSLQSKEAYNYLCHVRGYEIIFPYEEAIDKIKNAYKNSPEQQNNELLKFRKRFEIDFYGISLYKSAGCSNARLTEYLDCLLATDGKDCRIYYSQMRIVD
;
A
#
# COMPACT_ATOMS: atom_id res chain seq x y z
N MET A 1 29.90 -40.62 -7.92
CA MET A 1 29.43 -39.26 -8.30
C MET A 1 27.92 -39.10 -8.09
N LYS A 2 27.40 -39.32 -6.87
CA LYS A 2 25.96 -39.10 -6.55
C LYS A 2 25.73 -38.07 -5.42
N TYR A 3 26.77 -37.77 -4.65
CA TYR A 3 26.69 -36.86 -3.50
C TYR A 3 26.99 -35.39 -3.82
N LEU A 4 27.63 -35.12 -4.97
CA LEU A 4 27.93 -33.73 -5.41
C LEU A 4 26.68 -32.98 -5.88
N VAL A 5 25.70 -33.67 -6.44
CA VAL A 5 24.46 -33.06 -6.96
C VAL A 5 23.53 -32.61 -5.82
N ALA A 6 23.51 -33.36 -4.70
CA ALA A 6 22.68 -33.03 -3.54
C ALA A 6 23.20 -31.80 -2.75
N PHE A 7 24.50 -31.52 -2.81
CA PHE A 7 25.08 -30.36 -2.13
C PHE A 7 24.82 -29.05 -2.89
N LEU A 8 24.76 -29.12 -4.23
CA LEU A 8 24.44 -27.97 -5.08
C LEU A 8 22.97 -27.56 -4.99
N THR A 9 22.04 -28.50 -4.82
CA THR A 9 20.61 -28.17 -4.68
C THR A 9 20.29 -27.48 -3.35
N PHE A 10 21.04 -27.74 -2.27
CA PHE A 10 20.82 -27.10 -0.96
C PHE A 10 21.24 -25.61 -0.93
N PHE A 11 22.22 -25.21 -1.73
CA PHE A 11 22.66 -23.81 -1.81
C PHE A 11 21.72 -22.90 -2.62
N ILE A 12 21.01 -23.45 -3.60
CA ILE A 12 20.14 -22.65 -4.48
C ILE A 12 18.86 -22.22 -3.72
N ILE A 13 18.35 -23.05 -2.82
CA ILE A 13 17.07 -22.79 -2.11
C ILE A 13 17.16 -21.60 -1.13
N ASN A 14 18.35 -21.31 -0.61
CA ASN A 14 18.56 -20.22 0.37
C ASN A 14 18.77 -18.84 -0.26
N SER A 15 18.78 -18.73 -1.60
CA SER A 15 19.15 -17.50 -2.31
C SER A 15 17.97 -16.67 -2.85
N LEU A 16 16.74 -17.18 -2.75
CA LEU A 16 15.53 -16.53 -3.29
C LEU A 16 14.67 -15.85 -2.21
N GLN A 17 15.29 -15.40 -1.12
CA GLN A 17 14.61 -14.55 -0.15
C GLN A 17 15.04 -13.10 -0.42
N SER A 18 14.27 -12.46 -1.30
CA SER A 18 14.29 -11.01 -1.48
C SER A 18 14.28 -10.33 -0.11
N LYS A 19 15.32 -9.52 0.16
CA LYS A 19 15.38 -8.75 1.41
C LYS A 19 14.64 -7.43 1.19
N GLU A 20 13.63 -7.18 2.01
CA GLU A 20 13.00 -5.85 2.01
C GLU A 20 14.04 -4.80 2.47
N ALA A 21 14.43 -3.89 1.57
CA ALA A 21 15.35 -2.80 1.86
C ALA A 21 14.59 -1.47 1.99
N TYR A 22 15.03 -0.60 2.90
CA TYR A 22 14.49 0.75 2.99
C TYR A 22 14.75 1.50 1.69
N ASN A 23 13.71 2.11 1.13
CA ASN A 23 13.82 2.88 -0.10
C ASN A 23 13.01 4.17 0.01
N TYR A 24 13.71 5.30 -0.16
CA TYR A 24 13.12 6.63 -0.08
C TYR A 24 12.05 6.87 -1.16
N LEU A 25 12.19 6.26 -2.35
CA LEU A 25 11.17 6.35 -3.39
C LEU A 25 9.86 5.70 -2.94
N CYS A 26 9.90 4.50 -2.36
CA CYS A 26 8.69 3.83 -1.86
C CYS A 26 8.01 4.61 -0.73
N HIS A 27 8.81 5.27 0.10
CA HIS A 27 8.32 6.21 1.10
C HIS A 27 7.56 7.40 0.45
N VAL A 28 8.14 8.02 -0.59
CA VAL A 28 7.49 9.10 -1.36
C VAL A 28 6.20 8.61 -2.03
N ARG A 29 6.22 7.41 -2.64
CA ARG A 29 5.01 6.81 -3.24
C ARG A 29 3.88 6.60 -2.24
N GLY A 30 4.21 6.29 -0.97
CA GLY A 30 3.22 6.24 0.10
C GLY A 30 2.51 7.59 0.32
N TYR A 31 3.23 8.71 0.27
CA TYR A 31 2.63 10.05 0.39
C TYR A 31 1.70 10.42 -0.76
N GLU A 32 2.06 10.02 -1.99
CA GLU A 32 1.23 10.22 -3.17
C GLU A 32 -0.12 9.48 -3.08
N ILE A 33 -0.24 8.54 -2.13
CA ILE A 33 -1.47 7.83 -1.84
C ILE A 33 -2.23 8.45 -0.65
N ILE A 34 -1.56 8.75 0.48
CA ILE A 34 -2.28 9.23 1.69
C ILE A 34 -2.95 10.57 1.46
N PHE A 35 -2.24 11.52 0.85
CA PHE A 35 -2.72 12.90 0.83
C PHE A 35 -3.97 13.07 -0.02
N PRO A 36 -4.05 12.54 -1.25
CA PRO A 36 -5.29 12.64 -2.02
C PRO A 36 -6.42 11.82 -1.39
N TYR A 37 -6.10 10.73 -0.67
CA TYR A 37 -7.10 9.95 0.06
C TYR A 37 -7.70 10.76 1.22
N GLU A 38 -6.87 11.29 2.12
CA GLU A 38 -7.29 12.13 3.26
C GLU A 38 -8.07 13.35 2.78
N GLU A 39 -7.61 14.02 1.71
CA GLU A 39 -8.30 15.16 1.12
C GLU A 39 -9.70 14.79 0.60
N ALA A 40 -9.83 13.66 -0.10
CA ALA A 40 -11.12 13.22 -0.63
C ALA A 40 -12.10 12.83 0.50
N ILE A 41 -11.62 12.13 1.53
CA ILE A 41 -12.39 11.82 2.73
C ILE A 41 -12.90 13.10 3.38
N ASP A 42 -12.02 14.07 3.63
CA ASP A 42 -12.40 15.32 4.31
C ASP A 42 -13.43 16.11 3.49
N LYS A 43 -13.23 16.19 2.16
CA LYS A 43 -14.22 16.79 1.24
C LYS A 43 -15.60 16.13 1.34
N ILE A 44 -15.66 14.80 1.33
CA ILE A 44 -16.94 14.07 1.45
C ILE A 44 -17.57 14.31 2.82
N LYS A 45 -16.79 14.22 3.90
CA LYS A 45 -17.29 14.43 5.26
C LYS A 45 -17.83 15.85 5.45
N ASN A 46 -17.17 16.84 4.87
CA ASN A 46 -17.61 18.24 4.94
C ASN A 46 -18.82 18.53 4.05
N ALA A 47 -18.85 18.01 2.82
CA ALA A 47 -19.96 18.22 1.89
C ALA A 47 -21.29 17.62 2.38
N TYR A 48 -21.24 16.47 3.05
CA TYR A 48 -22.42 15.73 3.52
C TYR A 48 -22.58 15.75 5.03
N LYS A 49 -21.96 16.71 5.73
CA LYS A 49 -21.96 16.83 7.20
C LYS A 49 -23.37 16.77 7.84
N ASN A 50 -24.38 17.29 7.14
CA ASN A 50 -25.77 17.34 7.63
C ASN A 50 -26.63 16.18 7.10
N SER A 51 -26.04 15.22 6.37
CA SER A 51 -26.76 14.11 5.75
C SER A 51 -25.98 12.80 5.92
N PRO A 52 -25.99 12.20 7.13
CA PRO A 52 -25.14 11.06 7.47
C PRO A 52 -25.29 9.86 6.54
N GLU A 53 -26.51 9.58 6.07
CA GLU A 53 -26.77 8.48 5.14
C GLU A 53 -26.11 8.72 3.77
N GLN A 54 -26.24 9.94 3.24
CA GLN A 54 -25.60 10.32 1.98
C GLN A 54 -24.08 10.35 2.13
N GLN A 55 -23.58 10.86 3.24
CA GLN A 55 -22.15 10.85 3.57
C GLN A 55 -21.59 9.43 3.53
N ASN A 56 -22.26 8.47 4.18
CA ASN A 56 -21.84 7.08 4.18
C ASN A 56 -21.85 6.48 2.77
N ASN A 57 -22.90 6.73 2.00
CA ASN A 57 -23.00 6.25 0.62
C ASN A 57 -21.88 6.79 -0.28
N GLU A 58 -21.51 8.07 -0.14
CA GLU A 58 -20.43 8.66 -0.92
C GLU A 58 -19.05 8.18 -0.47
N LEU A 59 -18.82 7.97 0.83
CA LEU A 59 -17.60 7.33 1.34
C LEU A 59 -17.44 5.92 0.79
N LEU A 60 -18.51 5.11 0.76
CA LEU A 60 -18.48 3.76 0.19
C LEU A 60 -18.17 3.78 -1.32
N LYS A 61 -18.79 4.70 -2.08
CA LYS A 61 -18.48 4.88 -3.52
C LYS A 61 -17.04 5.29 -3.74
N PHE A 62 -16.52 6.20 -2.91
CA PHE A 62 -15.13 6.65 -2.98
C PHE A 62 -14.17 5.48 -2.73
N ARG A 63 -14.36 4.72 -1.65
CA ARG A 63 -13.49 3.57 -1.30
C ARG A 63 -13.44 2.54 -2.45
N LYS A 64 -14.58 2.18 -3.02
CA LYS A 64 -14.64 1.26 -4.18
C LYS A 64 -13.86 1.76 -5.39
N ARG A 65 -13.93 3.06 -5.69
CA ARG A 65 -13.15 3.66 -6.79
C ARG A 65 -11.67 3.75 -6.46
N PHE A 66 -11.33 4.07 -5.22
CA PHE A 66 -9.95 4.19 -4.76
C PHE A 66 -9.17 2.88 -4.92
N GLU A 67 -9.78 1.73 -4.62
CA GLU A 67 -9.14 0.42 -4.78
C GLU A 67 -8.83 0.06 -6.25
N ILE A 68 -9.61 0.59 -7.20
CA ILE A 68 -9.52 0.22 -8.61
C ILE A 68 -8.68 1.23 -9.40
N ASP A 69 -8.95 2.53 -9.24
CA ASP A 69 -8.55 3.57 -10.19
C ASP A 69 -7.45 4.51 -9.66
N PHE A 70 -6.99 4.32 -8.43
CA PHE A 70 -6.09 5.29 -7.82
C PHE A 70 -4.68 5.22 -8.41
N TYR A 71 -4.31 6.24 -9.18
CA TYR A 71 -3.04 6.30 -9.93
C TYR A 71 -1.79 6.12 -9.06
N GLY A 72 -1.80 6.64 -7.82
CA GLY A 72 -0.68 6.47 -6.88
C GLY A 72 -0.37 5.00 -6.55
N ILE A 73 -1.38 4.12 -6.57
CA ILE A 73 -1.18 2.67 -6.38
C ILE A 73 -0.39 2.09 -7.56
N SER A 74 -0.68 2.53 -8.79
CA SER A 74 0.06 2.12 -9.99
C SER A 74 1.52 2.61 -9.96
N LEU A 75 1.74 3.86 -9.54
CA LEU A 75 3.09 4.42 -9.35
C LEU A 75 3.89 3.68 -8.28
N TYR A 76 3.26 3.30 -7.18
CA TYR A 76 3.88 2.49 -6.14
C TYR A 76 4.32 1.12 -6.66
N LYS A 77 3.43 0.41 -7.37
CA LYS A 77 3.73 -0.92 -7.94
C LYS A 77 4.81 -0.86 -9.01
N SER A 78 4.75 0.12 -9.91
CA SER A 78 5.74 0.29 -10.99
C SER A 78 7.13 0.70 -10.48
N ALA A 79 7.22 1.28 -9.27
CA ALA A 79 8.49 1.57 -8.61
C ALA A 79 9.16 0.35 -7.95
N GLY A 80 8.58 -0.86 -8.05
CA GLY A 80 9.13 -2.08 -7.45
C GLY A 80 8.95 -2.16 -5.92
N CYS A 81 8.00 -1.40 -5.37
CA CYS A 81 7.76 -1.36 -3.94
C CYS A 81 6.93 -2.56 -3.44
N SER A 82 7.09 -2.92 -2.16
CA SER A 82 6.48 -4.11 -1.54
C SER A 82 4.95 -4.08 -1.58
N ASN A 83 4.37 -5.06 -2.28
CA ASN A 83 2.92 -5.27 -2.33
C ASN A 83 2.34 -5.63 -0.97
N ALA A 84 3.09 -6.34 -0.11
CA ALA A 84 2.63 -6.68 1.23
C ALA A 84 2.44 -5.41 2.09
N ARG A 85 3.43 -4.50 2.03
CA ARG A 85 3.34 -3.19 2.71
C ARG A 85 2.23 -2.31 2.15
N LEU A 86 2.04 -2.36 0.83
CA LEU A 86 0.93 -1.67 0.19
C LEU A 86 -0.42 -2.16 0.71
N THR A 87 -0.61 -3.47 0.83
CA THR A 87 -1.86 -4.05 1.36
C THR A 87 -2.13 -3.59 2.80
N GLU A 88 -1.16 -3.75 3.71
CA GLU A 88 -1.28 -3.31 5.11
C GLU A 88 -1.67 -1.83 5.21
N TYR A 89 -1.09 -1.02 4.34
CA TYR A 89 -1.35 0.40 4.29
C TYR A 89 -2.73 0.75 3.73
N LEU A 90 -3.15 0.13 2.62
CA LEU A 90 -4.48 0.34 2.06
C LEU A 90 -5.57 -0.12 3.04
N ASP A 91 -5.35 -1.24 3.73
CA ASP A 91 -6.24 -1.74 4.78
C ASP A 91 -6.40 -0.71 5.90
N CYS A 92 -5.28 -0.10 6.35
CA CYS A 92 -5.33 0.99 7.32
C CYS A 92 -6.17 2.17 6.80
N LEU A 93 -5.92 2.64 5.57
CA LEU A 93 -6.62 3.80 4.99
C LEU A 93 -8.12 3.57 4.98
N LEU A 94 -8.56 2.39 4.51
CA LEU A 94 -9.97 2.02 4.39
C LEU A 94 -10.66 1.85 5.75
N ALA A 95 -9.95 1.31 6.74
CA ALA A 95 -10.50 1.06 8.08
C ALA A 95 -10.64 2.34 8.91
N THR A 96 -9.75 3.32 8.70
CA THR A 96 -9.62 4.50 9.57
C THR A 96 -10.00 5.81 8.91
N ASP A 97 -10.38 5.77 7.63
CA ASP A 97 -10.48 6.96 6.76
C ASP A 97 -9.17 7.76 6.73
N GLY A 98 -8.03 7.06 6.70
CA GLY A 98 -6.69 7.64 6.62
C GLY A 98 -6.10 8.10 7.95
N LYS A 99 -6.86 8.07 9.05
CA LYS A 99 -6.35 8.47 10.36
C LYS A 99 -5.28 7.51 10.87
N ASP A 100 -4.17 8.09 11.35
CA ASP A 100 -3.07 7.37 11.98
C ASP A 100 -2.33 6.35 11.08
N CYS A 101 -2.61 6.35 9.77
CA CYS A 101 -1.93 5.46 8.82
C CYS A 101 -0.53 5.92 8.42
N ARG A 102 -0.05 7.03 8.97
CA ARG A 102 1.25 7.63 8.61
C ARG A 102 2.43 6.71 8.93
N ILE A 103 2.30 5.88 9.95
CA ILE A 103 3.33 4.92 10.31
C ILE A 103 3.62 3.91 9.19
N TYR A 104 2.61 3.56 8.39
CA TYR A 104 2.74 2.54 7.35
C TYR A 104 3.55 3.01 6.14
N TYR A 105 3.45 4.28 5.72
CA TYR A 105 4.29 4.74 4.61
C TYR A 105 5.77 4.84 5.00
N SER A 106 6.09 5.15 6.27
CA SER A 106 7.47 5.13 6.80
C SER A 106 8.10 3.72 6.77
N GLN A 107 7.23 2.71 6.73
CA GLN A 107 7.57 1.29 6.65
C GLN A 107 7.57 0.76 5.21
N MET A 108 7.36 1.60 4.20
CA MET A 108 7.42 1.17 2.79
C MET A 108 8.84 0.78 2.40
N ARG A 109 8.95 -0.31 1.64
CA ARG A 109 10.22 -0.95 1.25
C ARG A 109 10.17 -1.33 -0.22
N ILE A 110 11.33 -1.46 -0.86
CA ILE A 110 11.41 -2.22 -2.12
C ILE A 110 11.44 -3.71 -1.83
N VAL A 111 10.99 -4.50 -2.80
CA VAL A 111 11.29 -5.92 -2.88
C VAL A 111 12.56 -6.03 -3.73
N ASP A 112 13.68 -6.47 -3.14
CA ASP A 112 14.92 -6.77 -3.89
C ASP A 112 14.74 -7.94 -4.87
#